data_AF-A0A968HHN8-F1
#
_entry.id   AF-A0A968HHN8-F1
#
_cell.length_a   1.000
_cell.length_b   1.000
_cell.length_c   1.000
_cell.angle_alpha   90.00
_cell.angle_beta   90.00
_cell.angle_gamma   90.00
#
_symmetry.space_group_name_H-M   'P 1'
#
loop_
_entity.id
_entity.type
_entity.pdbx_description
1 polymer ?
#
loop_
_entity_poly.entity_id
_entity_poly.type
_entity_poly.pdbx_seq_one_letter_code
_entity_poly.pdbx_strand_id
1 'polypeptide(L)' 'MAEGIETIQQMEQLQRFGCEYGQGYLFARPMDAAATERAIANESWRL' A
#
# COMPACT_ATOMS: atom_id res chain seq x y z
N MET A 1 -12.24 -3.09 -0.81
CA MET A 1 -10.84 -2.85 -1.21
C MET A 1 -10.79 -1.53 -1.94
N ALA A 2 -9.95 -0.60 -1.48
CA ALA A 2 -9.76 0.71 -2.10
C ALA A 2 -8.48 0.71 -2.97
N GLU A 3 -8.46 1.51 -4.03
CA GLU A 3 -7.32 1.62 -4.93
C GLU A 3 -6.96 3.09 -5.18
N GLY A 4 -5.72 3.36 -5.56
CA GLY A 4 -5.26 4.71 -5.87
C GLY A 4 -4.98 5.58 -4.63
N ILE A 5 -4.55 4.99 -3.52
CA ILE A 5 -4.18 5.73 -2.31
C ILE A 5 -2.79 6.36 -2.49
N GLU A 6 -2.74 7.67 -2.62
CA GLU A 6 -1.51 8.43 -2.88
C GLU A 6 -1.10 9.33 -1.72
N THR A 7 -2.02 9.63 -0.80
CA THR A 7 -1.81 10.56 0.32
C THR A 7 -2.28 9.98 1.65
N ILE A 8 -1.65 10.41 2.75
CA ILE A 8 -2.03 10.01 4.11
C ILE A 8 -3.50 10.36 4.38
N GLN A 9 -3.97 11.51 3.91
CA GLN A 9 -5.34 11.98 4.08
C GLN A 9 -6.36 11.03 3.44
N GLN A 10 -6.07 10.49 2.26
CA GLN A 10 -6.94 9.48 1.61
C GLN A 10 -6.97 8.19 2.43
N MET A 11 -5.82 7.72 2.93
CA MET A 11 -5.74 6.55 3.80
C MET A 11 -6.59 6.74 5.08
N GLU A 12 -6.43 7.88 5.76
CA GLU A 12 -7.19 8.20 6.98
C GLU A 12 -8.70 8.26 6.74
N GLN A 13 -9.14 8.81 5.60
CA GLN A 13 -10.56 8.82 5.22
C GLN A 13 -11.10 7.40 5.03
N LEU A 14 -10.35 6.54 4.33
CA LEU A 14 -10.73 5.16 4.09
C LEU A 14 -10.79 4.36 5.40
N GLN A 15 -9.86 4.57 6.33
CA GLN A 15 -9.89 3.97 7.67
C GLN A 15 -11.14 4.38 8.44
N ARG A 16 -11.54 5.67 8.39
CA ARG A 16 -12.77 6.16 9.03
C ARG A 16 -14.04 5.55 8.44
N PHE A 17 -14.01 5.16 7.17
CA PHE A 17 -15.10 4.45 6.51
C PHE A 17 -15.07 2.93 6.74
N GLY A 18 -14.14 2.42 7.55
CA GLY A 18 -14.01 0.98 7.83
C GLY A 18 -13.42 0.20 6.64
N CYS A 19 -12.67 0.85 5.76
CA CYS A 19 -11.98 0.15 4.68
C CYS A 19 -10.72 -0.53 5.22
N GLU A 20 -10.72 -1.86 5.24
CA GLU A 20 -9.62 -2.67 5.81
C GLU A 20 -8.48 -2.90 4.83
N TYR A 21 -8.74 -2.81 3.52
CA TYR A 21 -7.77 -3.14 2.47
C TYR A 21 -7.66 -2.02 1.44
N GLY A 22 -6.43 -1.62 1.13
CA GLY A 22 -6.14 -0.56 0.19
C GLY A 22 -4.82 -0.77 -0.56
N GLN A 23 -4.75 -0.27 -1.79
CA GLN A 23 -3.51 -0.18 -2.57
C GLN A 23 -3.29 1.22 -3.12
N GLY A 24 -2.02 1.59 -3.32
CA GLY A 24 -1.65 2.83 -3.99
C GLY A 24 -0.21 3.23 -3.74
N TYR A 25 0.22 4.31 -4.40
CA TYR A 25 1.61 4.78 -4.39
C TYR A 25 2.06 5.31 -3.03
N LEU A 26 1.14 5.59 -2.10
CA LEU A 26 1.47 5.87 -0.71
C LEU A 26 2.22 4.70 -0.06
N PHE A 27 1.87 3.46 -0.43
CA PHE A 27 2.43 2.25 0.16
C PHE A 27 3.62 1.72 -0.65
N ALA A 28 3.43 1.55 -1.96
CA ALA A 28 4.46 1.06 -2.85
C ALA A 28 4.19 1.46 -4.30
N ARG A 29 5.27 1.65 -5.06
CA ARG A 29 5.20 1.75 -6.52
C ARG A 29 5.12 0.34 -7.13
N PRO A 30 4.49 0.18 -8.31
CA PRO A 30 4.52 -1.07 -9.07
C PRO A 30 5.97 -1.49 -9.31
N MET A 31 6.22 -2.78 -9.15
CA MET A 31 7.56 -3.36 -9.24
C MET A 31 7.49 -4.72 -9.92
N ASP A 32 8.62 -5.19 -10.46
CA ASP A 32 8.68 -6.52 -11.05
C ASP A 32 8.63 -7.63 -9.99
N ALA A 33 8.54 -8.88 -10.44
CA ALA A 33 8.46 -10.04 -9.55
C ALA A 33 9.68 -10.13 -8.61
N ALA A 34 10.90 -9.94 -9.14
CA ALA A 34 12.12 -10.04 -8.35
C ALA A 34 12.20 -8.95 -7.27
N ALA A 35 11.75 -7.73 -7.58
CA ALA A 35 11.65 -6.64 -6.62
C ALA A 35 10.56 -6.92 -5.55
N THR A 36 9.42 -7.47 -5.96
CA THR A 36 8.35 -7.88 -5.04
C THR A 36 8.83 -8.95 -4.06
N GLU A 37 9.50 -10.00 -4.57
CA GLU A 37 10.08 -11.06 -3.75
C GLU A 37 11.08 -10.52 -2.73
N ARG A 38 11.98 -9.63 -3.16
CA ARG A 38 12.93 -8.96 -2.26
C ARG A 38 12.22 -8.12 -1.20
N ALA A 39 11.19 -7.37 -1.58
CA ALA A 39 10.45 -6.54 -0.65
C ALA A 39 9.79 -7.40 0.42
N ILE A 40 9.09 -8.46 0.01
CA ILE A 40 8.43 -9.42 0.90
C ILE A 40 9.44 -10.07 1.86
N ALA A 41 10.56 -10.57 1.33
CA ALA A 41 11.60 -11.25 2.12
C ALA A 41 12.26 -10.36 3.16
N ASN A 42 12.45 -9.08 2.84
CA ASN A 42 13.10 -8.11 3.73
C ASN A 42 12.09 -7.37 4.63
N GLU A 43 10.81 -7.70 4.56
CA GLU A 43 9.70 -6.95 5.18
C GLU A 43 9.71 -5.45 4.87
N SER A 44 10.41 -5.02 3.82
CA SER A 44 10.58 -3.60 3.49
C SER A 44 9.32 -2.95 2.89
N TRP A 45 8.23 -3.71 2.80
CA TRP A 45 6.88 -3.24 2.47
C TRP A 45 6.06 -2.87 3.71
N ARG A 46 6.49 -3.29 4.92
CA ARG A 46 5.84 -2.88 6.18
C ARG A 46 6.31 -1.47 6.53
N LEU A 47 5.37 -0.53 6.60
CA LEU A 47 5.54 0.77 7.26
C LEU A 47 5.56 0.59 8.78
#